data_AF-X1NYC5-F1
#
_entry.id   AF-X1NYC5-F1
#
_cell.length_a   1.000
_cell.length_b   1.000
_cell.length_c   1.000
_cell.angle_alpha   90.00
_cell.angle_beta   90.00
_cell.angle_gamma   90.00
#
_symmetry.space_group_name_H-M   'P 1'
#
loop_
_entity.id
_entity.type
_entity.pdbx_description
1 polymer ?
#
loop_
_entity_poly.entity_id
_entity_poly.type
_entity_poly.pdbx_seq_one_letter_code
_entity_poly.pdbx_strand_id
1 'polypeptide(L)'
;MQAILVVGIVIFTGFVFGEIAAKVKLPKVTGYILAGILLNPGLFNFIPQDFVDHTSLITNISLAFITFSVGGTLLYSRIRKLGKGILCITMCEAEFTFLAIVIGFLAITPFLIHPAGATWFTTFTP
;
A
#
# COMPACT_ATOMS: atom_id res chain seq x y z
N MET A 1 -18.62 -18.43 6.52
CA MET A 1 -19.06 -17.94 5.18
C MET A 1 -18.36 -18.77 4.12
N GLN A 2 -19.00 -19.12 3.00
CA GLN A 2 -18.28 -19.83 1.94
C GLN A 2 -17.23 -18.90 1.31
N ALA A 3 -15.99 -19.40 1.12
CA ALA A 3 -14.88 -18.61 0.61
C ALA A 3 -15.19 -17.93 -0.74
N ILE A 4 -15.93 -18.62 -1.60
CA ILE A 4 -16.36 -18.10 -2.91
C ILE A 4 -17.21 -16.84 -2.79
N LEU A 5 -18.07 -16.76 -1.77
CA LEU A 5 -18.94 -15.61 -1.55
C LEU A 5 -18.13 -14.42 -1.04
N VAL A 6 -17.17 -14.65 -0.14
CA VAL A 6 -16.26 -13.61 0.36
C VAL A 6 -15.46 -13.02 -0.79
N VAL A 7 -14.86 -13.86 -1.63
CA VAL A 7 -14.11 -13.42 -2.82
C VAL A 7 -15.01 -12.63 -3.77
N GLY A 8 -16.23 -13.12 -4.02
CA GLY A 8 -17.21 -12.41 -4.85
C GLY A 8 -17.53 -11.01 -4.33
N ILE A 9 -17.74 -10.88 -3.01
CA ILE A 9 -17.97 -9.58 -2.36
C ILE A 9 -16.76 -8.68 -2.53
N VAL A 10 -15.54 -9.15 -2.21
CA VAL A 10 -14.31 -8.37 -2.31
C VAL A 10 -14.10 -7.84 -3.74
N ILE A 11 -14.26 -8.70 -4.75
CA ILE A 11 -14.14 -8.31 -6.16
C ILE A 11 -15.23 -7.31 -6.54
N PHE A 12 -16.48 -7.57 -6.15
CA PHE A 12 -17.62 -6.71 -6.50
C PHE A 12 -17.49 -5.32 -5.88
N THR A 13 -17.25 -5.23 -4.57
CA THR A 13 -17.09 -3.93 -3.89
C THR A 13 -15.83 -3.21 -4.36
N GLY A 14 -14.73 -3.94 -4.58
CA GLY A 14 -13.52 -3.37 -5.17
C GLY A 14 -13.82 -2.73 -6.53
N PHE A 15 -14.51 -3.44 -7.41
CA PHE A 15 -14.91 -2.92 -8.72
C PHE A 15 -15.80 -1.67 -8.58
N VAL A 16 -16.87 -1.74 -7.77
CA VAL A 16 -17.80 -0.61 -7.59
C VAL A 16 -17.08 0.64 -7.08
N PHE A 17 -16.28 0.52 -6.03
CA PHE A 17 -15.55 1.67 -5.49
C PHE A 17 -14.44 2.15 -6.41
N GLY A 18 -13.80 1.25 -7.17
CA GLY A 18 -12.84 1.61 -8.21
C GLY A 18 -13.46 2.45 -9.32
N GLU A 19 -14.65 2.08 -9.79
CA GLU A 19 -15.39 2.86 -10.79
C GLU A 19 -15.89 4.19 -10.22
N ILE A 20 -16.34 4.22 -8.96
CA ILE A 20 -16.70 5.48 -8.28
C ILE A 20 -15.47 6.40 -8.19
N ALA A 21 -14.31 5.89 -7.78
CA ALA A 21 -13.07 6.65 -7.72
C ALA A 21 -12.69 7.24 -9.08
N ALA A 22 -12.80 6.44 -10.15
CA ALA A 22 -12.57 6.92 -11.51
C ALA A 22 -13.54 8.03 -11.93
N LYS A 23 -14.84 7.91 -11.57
CA LYS A 23 -15.85 8.96 -11.84
C LYS A 23 -15.54 10.28 -11.13
N VAL A 24 -14.97 10.23 -9.94
CA VAL A 24 -14.53 11.43 -9.20
C VAL A 24 -13.10 11.88 -9.57
N LYS A 25 -12.53 11.37 -10.67
CA LYS A 25 -11.18 11.68 -11.17
C LYS A 25 -10.03 11.28 -10.24
N LEU A 26 -10.25 10.31 -9.36
CA LEU A 26 -9.22 9.69 -8.54
C LEU A 26 -8.70 8.39 -9.19
N PRO A 27 -7.46 7.97 -8.89
CA PRO A 27 -6.97 6.66 -9.27
C PRO A 27 -7.88 5.54 -8.75
N LYS A 28 -8.13 4.51 -9.57
CA LYS A 28 -8.97 3.35 -9.15
C LYS A 28 -8.46 2.67 -7.88
N VAL A 29 -7.13 2.66 -7.67
CA VAL A 29 -6.48 2.11 -6.48
C VAL A 29 -6.99 2.77 -5.20
N THR A 30 -7.28 4.07 -5.22
CA THR A 30 -7.87 4.78 -4.08
C THR A 30 -9.24 4.20 -3.72
N GLY A 31 -10.06 3.89 -4.73
CA GLY A 31 -11.34 3.20 -4.55
C GLY A 31 -11.20 1.81 -3.96
N TYR A 32 -10.21 1.03 -4.41
CA TYR A 32 -9.95 -0.30 -3.85
C TYR A 32 -9.56 -0.25 -2.37
N ILE A 33 -8.77 0.75 -1.97
CA ILE A 33 -8.41 0.98 -0.56
C ILE A 33 -9.66 1.31 0.26
N LEU A 34 -10.53 2.20 -0.24
CA LEU A 34 -11.78 2.54 0.45
C LEU A 34 -12.72 1.33 0.61
N ALA A 35 -12.84 0.49 -0.42
CA ALA A 35 -13.58 -0.76 -0.32
C ALA A 35 -12.99 -1.69 0.75
N GLY A 36 -11.66 -1.81 0.83
CA GLY A 36 -10.98 -2.60 1.86
C GLY A 36 -11.22 -2.08 3.28
N ILE A 37 -11.22 -0.75 3.47
CA ILE A 37 -11.56 -0.12 4.75
C ILE A 37 -13.01 -0.44 5.11
N LEU A 38 -13.95 -0.31 4.17
CA LEU A 38 -15.37 -0.58 4.41
C LEU A 38 -15.65 -2.05 4.70
N LEU A 39 -14.90 -2.96 4.08
CA LEU A 39 -14.98 -4.39 4.29
C LEU A 39 -14.19 -4.89 5.52
N ASN A 40 -13.60 -3.97 6.30
CA ASN A 40 -12.82 -4.35 7.47
C ASN A 40 -13.69 -5.15 8.47
N PRO A 41 -13.21 -6.32 8.93
CA PRO A 41 -13.97 -7.15 9.86
C PRO A 41 -14.29 -6.42 11.18
N GLY A 42 -13.42 -5.50 11.62
CA GLY A 42 -13.63 -4.70 12.84
C GLY A 42 -14.72 -3.63 12.74
N LEU A 43 -15.15 -3.24 11.54
CA LEU A 43 -16.24 -2.27 11.38
C LEU A 43 -17.60 -2.95 11.26
N PHE A 44 -17.73 -3.91 10.35
CA PHE A 44 -19.03 -4.49 9.99
C PHE A 44 -19.12 -6.01 10.16
N ASN A 45 -18.03 -6.71 10.54
CA ASN A 45 -17.95 -8.18 10.70
C ASN A 45 -18.49 -9.00 9.51
N PHE A 46 -18.61 -8.41 8.31
CA PHE A 46 -19.09 -9.11 7.11
C PHE A 46 -18.09 -10.12 6.56
N ILE A 47 -16.79 -9.87 6.73
CA ILE A 47 -15.71 -10.76 6.29
C ILE A 47 -15.14 -11.49 7.51
N PRO A 48 -14.96 -12.82 7.47
CA PRO A 48 -14.31 -13.57 8.55
C PRO A 48 -12.85 -13.16 8.73
N GLN A 49 -12.38 -13.05 9.97
CA GLN A 49 -10.97 -12.74 10.28
C GLN A 49 -10.00 -13.76 9.65
N ASP A 50 -10.34 -15.06 9.70
CA ASP A 50 -9.52 -16.13 9.09
C ASP A 50 -9.25 -15.91 7.59
N PHE A 51 -10.18 -15.28 6.85
CA PHE A 51 -9.98 -14.98 5.43
C PHE A 51 -8.91 -13.90 5.22
N VAL A 52 -8.87 -12.90 6.11
CA VAL A 52 -7.89 -11.82 6.07
C VAL A 52 -6.48 -12.37 6.34
N ASP A 53 -6.36 -13.25 7.33
CA ASP A 53 -5.08 -13.89 7.69
C ASP A 53 -4.50 -14.75 6.55
N HIS A 54 -5.37 -15.37 5.74
CA HIS A 54 -4.98 -16.21 4.62
C HIS A 54 -4.89 -15.47 3.26
N THR A 55 -4.97 -14.14 3.24
CA THR A 55 -4.91 -13.36 1.98
C THR A 55 -3.49 -13.26 1.40
N SER A 56 -2.45 -13.59 2.17
CA SER A 56 -1.03 -13.47 1.77
C SER A 56 -0.70 -14.19 0.46
N LEU A 57 -1.22 -15.40 0.23
CA LEU A 57 -1.02 -16.15 -1.01
C LEU A 57 -1.56 -15.40 -2.22
N ILE A 58 -2.78 -14.86 -2.11
CA ILE A 58 -3.44 -14.11 -3.19
C ILE A 58 -2.68 -12.81 -3.47
N THR A 59 -2.23 -12.10 -2.43
CA THR A 59 -1.42 -10.88 -2.57
C THR A 59 -0.11 -11.18 -3.29
N ASN A 60 0.60 -12.25 -2.91
CA ASN A 60 1.86 -12.63 -3.54
C ASN A 60 1.68 -12.98 -5.03
N ILE A 61 0.65 -13.76 -5.37
CA ILE A 61 0.33 -14.10 -6.76
C ILE A 61 -0.03 -12.82 -7.55
N SER A 62 -0.81 -11.92 -6.96
CA SER A 62 -1.20 -10.66 -7.59
C SER A 62 0.01 -9.75 -7.85
N LEU A 63 0.89 -9.60 -6.87
CA LEU A 63 2.12 -8.83 -7.00
C LEU A 63 3.08 -9.44 -8.04
N ALA A 64 3.15 -10.77 -8.11
CA ALA A 64 3.94 -11.47 -9.14
C ALA A 64 3.38 -11.17 -10.54
N PHE A 65 2.07 -11.24 -10.74
CA PHE A 65 1.44 -10.89 -12.02
C PHE A 65 1.65 -9.42 -12.39
N ILE A 66 1.50 -8.49 -11.44
CA ILE A 66 1.73 -7.07 -11.69
C ILE A 66 3.19 -6.81 -12.06
N THR A 67 4.13 -7.37 -11.29
CA THR A 67 5.58 -7.23 -11.53
C THR A 67 5.98 -7.83 -12.87
N PHE A 68 5.44 -9.01 -13.20
CA PHE A 68 5.67 -9.66 -14.50
C PHE A 68 5.07 -8.85 -15.65
N SER A 69 3.83 -8.37 -15.51
CA SER A 69 3.16 -7.55 -16.53
C SER A 69 3.92 -6.26 -16.80
N VAL A 70 4.29 -5.53 -15.75
CA VAL A 70 5.09 -4.30 -15.87
C VAL A 70 6.48 -4.62 -16.44
N GLY A 71 7.16 -5.65 -15.93
CA GLY A 71 8.46 -6.08 -16.41
C GLY A 71 8.47 -6.49 -17.89
N GLY A 72 7.43 -7.16 -18.35
CA GLY A 72 7.25 -7.55 -19.76
C GLY A 72 7.09 -6.38 -20.72
N THR A 73 6.69 -5.20 -20.25
CA THR A 73 6.62 -3.98 -21.09
C THR A 73 7.97 -3.27 -21.26
N LEU A 74 9.01 -3.70 -20.53
CA LEU A 74 10.33 -3.08 -20.58
C LEU A 74 11.13 -3.54 -21.80
N LEU A 75 11.10 -2.74 -22.86
CA LEU A 75 11.92 -2.98 -24.05
C LEU A 75 13.41 -2.77 -23.77
N TYR A 76 14.25 -3.75 -24.17
CA TYR A 76 15.71 -3.68 -24.00
C TYR A 76 16.32 -2.40 -24.59
N SER A 77 15.82 -1.94 -25.75
CA SER A 77 16.25 -0.69 -26.38
C SER A 77 16.00 0.55 -25.53
N ARG A 78 14.86 0.59 -24.81
CA ARG A 78 14.50 1.68 -23.89
C ARG A 78 15.35 1.64 -22.62
N ILE A 79 15.56 0.45 -22.06
CA ILE A 79 16.45 0.26 -20.90
C ILE A 79 17.88 0.69 -21.24
N ARG A 80 18.42 0.32 -22.40
CA ARG A 80 19.80 0.70 -22.77
C ARG A 80 19.97 2.23 -22.87
N LYS A 81 18.94 2.95 -23.34
CA LYS A 81 18.98 4.41 -23.50
C LYS A 81 18.74 5.17 -22.19
N LEU A 82 17.79 4.72 -21.37
CA LEU A 82 17.30 5.47 -20.20
C LEU A 82 17.63 4.80 -18.86
N GLY A 83 18.05 3.54 -18.87
CA GLY A 83 18.14 2.69 -17.68
C GLY A 83 19.10 3.19 -16.62
N LYS A 84 20.26 3.75 -17.00
CA LYS A 84 21.19 4.36 -16.02
C LYS A 84 20.56 5.53 -15.28
N GLY A 85 19.82 6.38 -16.00
CA GLY A 85 19.11 7.51 -15.42
C GLY A 85 17.97 7.06 -14.53
N ILE A 86 17.13 6.14 -15.02
CA ILE A 86 16.04 5.55 -14.24
C ILE A 86 16.58 4.94 -12.95
N LEU A 87 17.60 4.08 -13.03
CA LEU A 87 18.19 3.42 -11.87
C LEU A 87 18.72 4.42 -10.84
N CYS A 88 19.45 5.45 -11.30
CA CYS A 88 19.99 6.48 -10.42
C CYS A 88 18.88 7.27 -9.74
N ILE A 89 17.87 7.73 -10.50
CA ILE A 89 16.73 8.48 -9.97
C ILE A 89 15.97 7.62 -8.96
N THR A 90 15.61 6.38 -9.31
CA THR A 90 14.83 5.51 -8.42
C THR A 90 15.59 5.15 -7.14
N MET A 91 16.91 4.90 -7.23
CA MET A 91 17.72 4.59 -6.06
C MET A 91 17.88 5.80 -5.15
N CYS A 92 18.18 6.97 -5.72
CA CYS A 92 18.24 8.21 -4.95
C CYS A 92 16.87 8.54 -4.34
N GLU A 93 15.79 8.54 -5.11
CA GLU A 93 14.45 8.82 -4.59
C GLU A 93 14.04 7.85 -3.50
N ALA A 94 14.28 6.54 -3.65
CA ALA A 94 13.94 5.55 -2.64
C ALA A 94 14.72 5.78 -1.33
N GLU A 95 16.05 5.89 -1.40
CA GLU A 95 16.92 6.06 -0.23
C GLU A 95 16.71 7.42 0.46
N PHE A 96 16.69 8.53 -0.31
CA PHE A 96 16.48 9.86 0.25
C PHE A 96 15.08 10.02 0.83
N THR A 97 14.04 9.50 0.16
CA THR A 97 12.67 9.56 0.70
C THR A 97 12.55 8.76 1.99
N PHE A 98 13.15 7.56 2.04
CA PHE A 98 13.18 6.75 3.25
C PHE A 98 13.87 7.51 4.41
N LEU A 99 15.08 8.01 4.19
CA LEU A 99 15.82 8.77 5.21
C LEU A 99 15.07 10.03 5.65
N ALA A 100 14.52 10.79 4.70
CA ALA A 100 13.79 12.02 5.00
C ALA A 100 12.53 11.75 5.84
N ILE A 101 11.76 10.71 5.51
CA ILE A 101 10.58 10.31 6.28
C ILE A 101 10.99 9.85 7.67
N VAL A 102 12.05 9.03 7.79
CA VAL A 102 12.54 8.55 9.10
C VAL A 102 13.00 9.71 9.97
N ILE A 103 13.83 10.62 9.46
CA ILE A 103 14.30 11.79 10.20
C ILE A 103 13.14 12.70 10.58
N GLY A 104 12.23 12.98 9.63
CA GLY A 104 11.04 13.79 9.89
C GLY A 104 10.15 13.18 10.96
N PHE A 105 9.92 11.86 10.91
CA PHE A 105 9.17 11.15 11.93
C PHE A 105 9.84 11.25 13.31
N LEU A 106 11.15 11.02 13.39
CA LEU A 106 11.92 11.14 14.64
C LEU A 106 11.93 12.57 15.22
N ALA A 107 11.91 13.59 14.36
CA ALA A 107 11.91 14.99 14.78
C ALA A 107 10.52 15.46 15.24
N ILE A 108 9.45 15.05 14.55
CA ILE A 108 8.09 15.57 14.77
C ILE A 108 7.34 14.77 15.86
N THR A 109 7.57 13.46 15.98
CA THR A 109 6.90 12.62 16.99
C THR A 109 6.96 13.17 18.43
N PRO A 110 8.10 13.63 18.98
CA PRO A 110 8.14 14.20 20.32
C PRO A 110 7.37 15.53 20.48
N PHE A 111 7.07 16.23 19.37
CA PHE A 111 6.27 17.45 19.39
C PHE A 111 4.77 17.15 19.33
N LEU A 112 4.36 16.16 18.55
CA LEU A 112 2.95 15.75 18.38
C LEU A 112 2.43 14.92 19.55
N ILE A 113 3.26 14.06 20.12
CA ILE A 113 2.91 13.20 21.25
C ILE A 113 3.62 13.81 22.45
N HIS A 114 2.88 14.41 23.38
CA HIS A 114 3.39 14.81 24.69
C HIS A 114 3.04 13.71 25.71
N PRO A 115 3.84 12.65 25.89
CA PRO A 115 3.83 11.92 27.15
C PRO A 115 4.32 12.90 28.23
N ALA A 116 3.59 12.99 29.35
CA ALA A 116 3.99 13.82 30.48
C ALA A 116 5.41 13.47 30.93
N GLY A 117 6.39 14.33 30.64
CA GLY A 117 7.80 14.19 31.03
C GLY A 117 8.78 13.66 29.97
N ALA A 118 8.39 13.52 28.70
CA ALA A 118 9.26 12.92 27.70
C ALA A 118 10.34 13.89 27.14
N THR A 119 11.61 13.53 27.34
CA THR A 119 12.77 14.05 26.61
C THR A 119 12.95 13.26 25.30
N TRP A 120 13.68 13.79 24.31
CA TRP A 120 13.93 13.14 23.02
C TRP A 120 14.42 11.68 23.18
N PHE A 121 15.29 11.44 24.16
CA PHE A 121 15.78 10.09 24.48
C PHE A 121 14.69 9.17 25.07
N THR A 122 13.87 9.63 26.02
CA THR A 122 12.84 8.81 26.69
C THR A 122 11.64 8.45 25.80
N THR A 123 11.49 9.08 24.64
CA THR A 123 10.42 8.75 23.67
C THR A 123 10.82 7.58 22.77
N PHE A 124 12.13 7.38 22.54
CA PHE A 124 12.64 6.42 21.56
C PHE A 124 13.45 5.28 22.18
N THR A 125 13.88 5.39 23.45
CA THR A 125 14.40 4.26 24.23
C THR A 125 13.32 3.75 25.19
N PRO A 126 13.04 2.43 25.24
CA PRO A 126 12.09 1.85 26.19
C PRO A 126 12.52 2.04 27.65
#